data_AF-A0A936LJA8-F1
#
_entry.id   AF-A0A936LJA8-F1
#
_cell.length_a   1.000
_cell.length_b   1.000
_cell.length_c   1.000
_cell.angle_alpha   90.00
_cell.angle_beta   90.00
_cell.angle_gamma   90.00
#
_symmetry.space_group_name_H-M   'P 1'
#
loop_
_entity.id
_entity.type
_entity.pdbx_description
1 polymer ?
#
loop_
_entity_poly.entity_id
_entity_poly.type
_entity_poly.pdbx_seq_one_letter_code
_entity_poly.pdbx_strand_id
1 'polypeptide(L)'
;MALNKQIEEPELLSEFLKEYRVGPESFKVLVLRLVHELQDVSRVSSITGVPAPTLYEWIAEWNKKKRHHFGRVKGKGAEHGDD
;
A
#
# COMPACT_ATOMS: atom_id res chain seq x y z
N MET A 1 9.06 30.54 14.77
CA MET A 1 8.73 30.70 13.34
C MET A 1 8.18 29.38 12.85
N ALA A 2 6.92 29.35 12.38
CA ALA A 2 6.37 28.15 11.77
C ALA A 2 6.95 28.02 10.35
N LEU A 3 7.62 26.91 10.03
CA LEU A 3 7.97 26.59 8.66
C LEU A 3 6.67 26.53 7.84
N ASN A 4 6.59 27.32 6.78
CA ASN A 4 5.49 27.23 5.83
C ASN A 4 5.48 25.80 5.27
N LYS A 5 4.40 25.04 5.49
CA LYS A 5 4.27 23.63 5.05
C LYS A 5 3.77 23.51 3.61
N GLN A 6 3.77 24.61 2.86
CA GLN A 6 3.32 24.64 1.47
C GLN A 6 4.48 24.31 0.54
N ILE A 7 4.14 23.67 -0.58
CA ILE A 7 5.10 23.42 -1.66
C ILE A 7 5.32 24.74 -2.39
N GLU A 8 6.57 25.18 -2.46
CA GLU A 8 6.98 26.30 -3.29
C GLU A 8 6.95 25.86 -4.76
N GLU A 9 6.43 26.71 -5.65
CA GLU A 9 6.33 26.46 -7.11
C GLU A 9 5.52 25.19 -7.48
N PRO A 10 4.20 25.12 -7.15
CA PRO A 10 3.35 23.96 -7.44
C PRO A 10 3.25 23.59 -8.93
N GLU A 11 3.49 24.55 -9.83
CA GLU A 11 3.59 24.36 -11.27
C GLU A 11 4.76 23.46 -11.67
N LEU A 12 5.94 23.62 -11.05
CA LEU A 12 7.10 22.78 -11.33
C LEU A 12 6.87 21.36 -10.82
N LEU A 13 6.22 21.21 -9.67
CA LEU A 13 5.80 19.90 -9.18
C LEU A 13 4.82 19.24 -10.16
N SER A 14 3.86 20.00 -10.71
CA SER A 14 2.91 19.47 -11.69
C SER A 14 3.61 19.00 -12.96
N GLU A 15 4.59 19.76 -13.45
CA GLU A 15 5.41 19.36 -14.60
C GLU A 15 6.23 18.11 -14.31
N PHE A 16 6.93 18.07 -13.18
CA PHE A 16 7.67 16.90 -12.73
C PHE A 16 6.78 15.65 -12.63
N LEU A 17 5.56 15.76 -12.09
CA LEU A 17 4.63 14.64 -11.97
C LEU A 17 4.11 14.13 -13.32
N LYS A 18 4.11 14.95 -14.38
CA LYS A 18 3.75 14.50 -15.74
C LYS A 18 4.85 13.63 -16.34
N GLU A 19 6.10 13.96 -16.07
CA GLU A 19 7.26 13.21 -16.58
C GLU A 19 7.56 11.98 -15.72
N TYR A 20 7.33 12.08 -14.40
CA TYR A 20 7.66 11.05 -13.44
C TYR A 20 6.62 9.91 -13.47
N ARG A 21 6.97 8.82 -14.16
CA ARG A 21 6.16 7.60 -14.18
C ARG A 21 6.54 6.69 -13.02
N VAL A 22 5.74 6.71 -11.96
CA VAL A 22 5.77 5.65 -10.95
C VAL A 22 5.26 4.37 -11.61
N GLY A 23 6.05 3.30 -11.56
CA GLY A 23 5.61 1.99 -12.02
C GLY A 23 4.36 1.52 -11.26
N PRO A 24 3.42 0.79 -11.90
CA PRO A 24 2.13 0.43 -11.30
C PRO A 24 2.24 -0.32 -9.98
N GLU A 25 3.27 -1.17 -9.81
CA GLU A 25 3.49 -1.92 -8.56
C GLU A 25 3.98 -1.00 -7.43
N SER A 26 4.91 -0.08 -7.73
CA SER A 26 5.40 0.90 -6.74
C SER A 26 4.27 1.83 -6.30
N PHE A 27 3.40 2.25 -7.23
CA PHE A 27 2.22 3.05 -6.92
C PHE A 27 1.27 2.29 -5.99
N LYS A 28 0.96 1.03 -6.31
CA LYS A 28 0.11 0.18 -5.47
C LYS A 28 0.65 0.06 -4.04
N VAL A 29 1.95 -0.11 -3.85
CA VAL A 29 2.58 -0.18 -2.51
C VAL A 29 2.41 1.13 -1.73
N LEU A 30 2.63 2.28 -2.39
CA LEU A 30 2.44 3.59 -1.76
C LEU A 30 0.98 3.82 -1.36
N VAL A 31 0.03 3.44 -2.21
CA VAL A 31 -1.40 3.53 -1.91
C VAL A 31 -1.78 2.64 -0.73
N LEU A 32 -1.30 1.39 -0.68
CA LEU A 32 -1.54 0.49 0.46
C LEU A 32 -0.94 1.03 1.77
N ARG A 33 0.22 1.68 1.73
CA ARG A 33 0.79 2.36 2.88
C ARG A 33 -0.11 3.51 3.35
N LEU A 34 -0.63 4.31 2.42
CA LEU A 34 -1.54 5.42 2.75
C LEU A 34 -2.86 4.92 3.37
N VAL A 35 -3.40 3.79 2.89
CA VAL A 35 -4.54 3.11 3.55
C VAL A 35 -4.19 2.73 4.98
N HIS A 36 -2.99 2.19 5.23
CA HIS A 36 -2.56 1.82 6.57
C HIS A 36 -2.38 3.03 7.51
N GLU A 37 -1.88 4.14 7.01
CA GLU A 37 -1.67 5.34 7.82
C GLU A 37 -2.99 6.09 8.13
N LEU A 38 -3.89 6.19 7.14
CA LEU A 38 -5.14 6.94 7.29
C LEU A 38 -6.32 6.11 7.82
N GLN A 39 -6.26 4.79 7.70
CA GLN A 39 -7.34 3.85 8.07
C GLN A 39 -8.72 4.20 7.45
N ASP A 40 -8.71 4.93 6.32
CA ASP A 40 -9.91 5.42 5.65
C ASP A 40 -9.78 5.22 4.13
N VAL A 41 -10.48 4.21 3.61
CA VAL A 41 -10.46 3.85 2.18
C VAL A 41 -11.13 4.92 1.32
N SER A 42 -12.18 5.58 1.80
CA SER A 42 -12.89 6.61 1.04
C SER A 42 -12.02 7.85 0.83
N ARG A 43 -11.31 8.25 1.90
CA ARG A 43 -10.36 9.36 1.82
C ARG A 43 -9.18 9.03 0.93
N VAL A 44 -8.62 7.83 1.03
CA VAL A 44 -7.51 7.38 0.17
C VAL A 44 -7.94 7.34 -1.29
N SER A 45 -9.15 6.86 -1.58
CA SER A 45 -9.73 6.86 -2.94
C SER A 45 -9.79 8.28 -3.51
N SER A 46 -10.24 9.25 -2.70
CA SER A 46 -10.31 10.65 -3.09
C SER A 46 -8.93 11.28 -3.34
N ILE A 47 -7.92 10.93 -2.55
CA ILE A 47 -6.54 11.45 -2.69
C ILE A 47 -5.83 10.87 -3.91
N THR A 48 -6.00 9.57 -4.14
CA THR A 48 -5.19 8.81 -5.11
C THR A 48 -5.87 8.63 -6.46
N GLY A 49 -7.17 8.89 -6.55
CA GLY A 49 -7.99 8.62 -7.74
C GLY A 49 -8.27 7.13 -7.99
N VAL A 50 -7.77 6.23 -7.13
CA VAL A 50 -8.04 4.79 -7.24
C VAL A 50 -9.44 4.51 -6.70
N PRO A 51 -10.32 3.82 -7.46
CA PRO A 51 -11.65 3.46 -6.98
C PRO A 51 -11.60 2.62 -5.70
N ALA A 52 -12.51 2.89 -4.75
CA ALA A 52 -12.61 2.13 -3.50
C ALA A 52 -12.70 0.59 -3.70
N PRO A 53 -13.43 0.04 -4.69
CA PRO A 53 -13.44 -1.40 -4.94
C PRO A 53 -12.04 -1.97 -5.22
N THR A 54 -11.24 -1.27 -6.03
CA THR A 54 -9.85 -1.66 -6.35
C THR A 54 -8.96 -1.61 -5.11
N LEU A 55 -9.16 -0.62 -4.23
CA LEU A 55 -8.45 -0.56 -2.95
C LEU A 55 -8.75 -1.77 -2.06
N TYR A 56 -10.03 -2.17 -1.95
CA TYR A 56 -10.41 -3.37 -1.20
C TYR A 56 -9.80 -4.64 -1.78
N GLU A 57 -9.76 -4.79 -3.11
CA GLU A 57 -9.08 -5.91 -3.78
C GLU A 57 -7.59 -5.95 -3.45
N TRP A 58 -6.90 -4.81 -3.51
CA TRP A 58 -5.47 -4.75 -3.20
C TRP A 58 -5.17 -5.10 -1.75
N ILE A 59 -6.02 -4.66 -0.81
CA ILE A 59 -5.91 -5.02 0.62
C ILE A 59 -6.12 -6.53 0.80
N ALA A 60 -7.13 -7.11 0.14
CA ALA A 60 -7.40 -8.55 0.19
C ALA A 60 -6.22 -9.37 -0.35
N GLU A 61 -5.67 -9.00 -1.50
CA GLU A 61 -4.51 -9.63 -2.11
C GLU A 61 -3.26 -9.54 -1.21
N TRP A 62 -3.01 -8.39 -0.60
CA TRP A 62 -1.92 -8.21 0.36
C TRP A 62 -2.08 -9.14 1.58
N ASN A 63 -3.28 -9.20 2.16
CA ASN A 63 -3.57 -10.05 3.30
C ASN A 63 -3.46 -11.54 2.95
N LYS A 64 -3.84 -11.93 1.73
CA LYS A 64 -3.66 -13.29 1.21
C LYS A 64 -2.17 -13.63 1.05
N LYS A 65 -1.37 -12.75 0.43
CA LYS A 65 0.09 -12.94 0.31
C LYS A 65 0.77 -13.09 1.67
N LYS A 66 0.38 -12.30 2.69
CA LYS A 66 0.88 -12.47 4.06
C LYS A 66 0.58 -13.85 4.63
N ARG A 67 -0.63 -14.38 4.43
CA ARG A 67 -0.99 -15.74 4.89
C ARG A 67 -0.14 -16.83 4.25
N HIS A 68 0.22 -16.69 2.96
CA HIS A 68 1.09 -17.67 2.30
C HIS A 68 2.56 -17.55 2.69
N HIS A 69 3.06 -16.34 2.97
CA HIS A 69 4.46 -16.12 3.36
C HIS A 69 4.74 -16.56 4.81
N PHE A 70 3.77 -16.37 5.72
CA PHE A 70 3.90 -16.79 7.13
C PHE A 70 3.32 -18.18 7.41
N GLY A 71 2.40 -18.68 6.58
CA GLY A 71 1.82 -20.03 6.71
C GLY A 71 2.80 -21.16 6.38
N ARG A 72 3.91 -20.87 5.70
CA ARG A 72 4.98 -21.85 5.43
C ARG A 72 5.91 -22.12 6.63
N VAL A 73 5.79 -21.36 7.72
CA VAL A 73 6.65 -21.53 8.91
C VAL A 73 6.05 -22.50 9.94
N LYS A 74 4.79 -22.94 9.78
CA LYS A 74 4.07 -23.77 10.77
C LYS A 74 3.83 -25.21 10.30
N GLY A 75 4.86 -25.86 9.73
CA GLY A 75 4.73 -27.21 9.14
C GLY A 75 5.97 -28.11 9.22
N LYS A 76 6.87 -27.91 10.19
CA LYS A 76 7.92 -28.89 10.53
C LYS A 76 8.02 -28.95 12.05
N GLY A 77 7.39 -29.96 12.65
CA GLY A 77 7.46 -30.19 14.09
C GLY A 77 6.22 -30.90 14.62
N ALA A 78 6.07 -32.17 14.26
CA ALA A 78 5.34 -33.14 15.06
C ALA A 78 5.96 -34.52 14.76
N GLU A 79 7.10 -34.79 15.40
CA GLU A 79 7.46 -36.17 15.73
C GLU A 79 6.47 -36.65 16.79
N HIS A 80 5.87 -37.82 16.52
CA HIS A 80 5.27 -38.75 17.47
C HIS A 80 5.44 -40.11 16.75
N GLY A 81 6.26 -41.05 17.19
CA GLY A 81 6.40 -41.54 18.56
C GLY A 81 5.42 -42.71 18.73
N ASP A 82 5.99 -43.92 18.86
CA ASP A 82 5.38 -45.21 19.27
C ASP A 82 4.51 -45.92 18.18
N ASP A 83 4.68 -47.20 17.80
CA ASP A 83 5.32 -48.40 18.38
C ASP A 83 5.99 -49.25 17.26
#